data_AF-A0A2A3EEB2-F1
#
_entry.id   AF-A0A2A3EEB2-F1
#
_cell.length_a   1.000
_cell.length_b   1.000
_cell.length_c   1.000
_cell.angle_alpha   90.00
_cell.angle_beta   90.00
_cell.angle_gamma   90.00
#
_symmetry.space_group_name_H-M   'P 1'
#
loop_
_entity.id
_entity.type
_entity.pdbx_description
1 polymer ?
#
loop_
_entity_poly.entity_id
_entity_poly.type
_entity_poly.pdbx_seq_one_letter_code
_entity_poly.pdbx_strand_id
1 'polypeptide(L)'
;MSYPEKQDNITKDEWVAKLEENSYTQRVSMNNLIMNYLVTEGFKEAAEKFQQESGVEPTVDLSSLDDRIRIREAIQNGRIQEATDLVNQLHPELLDNDRYLYFHLQQLHLIELIRTGKIEEALQFAQDRLSEAGESDDVILCELERTLALLAFDEPHKSPYSDLLHPTHRQKIASELNAAILKMEHKESTSPRLNNLLKMILWAQDELEKKKVKYPKMTDLGSATIENPK
;
A
#
# COMPACT_ATOMS: atom_id res chain seq x y z
N MET A 1 -12.10 50.25 -1.48
CA MET A 1 -12.99 49.60 -2.45
C MET A 1 -12.67 48.12 -2.40
N SER A 2 -13.58 47.31 -1.84
CA SER A 2 -13.44 45.86 -1.84
C SER A 2 -13.85 45.39 -3.23
N TYR A 3 -12.91 44.80 -3.96
CA TYR A 3 -13.25 44.09 -5.18
C TYR A 3 -14.09 42.87 -4.78
N PRO A 4 -15.29 42.67 -5.32
CA PRO A 4 -15.97 41.41 -5.12
C PRO A 4 -15.13 40.35 -5.83
N GLU A 5 -14.52 39.45 -5.06
CA GLU A 5 -13.99 38.21 -5.59
C GLU A 5 -15.16 37.50 -6.27
N LYS A 6 -15.22 37.58 -7.60
CA LYS A 6 -16.10 36.71 -8.38
C LYS A 6 -15.65 35.29 -8.07
N GLN A 7 -16.42 34.57 -7.27
CA GLN A 7 -16.41 33.12 -7.28
C GLN A 7 -16.93 32.70 -8.66
N ASP A 8 -16.06 32.74 -9.66
CA ASP A 8 -16.32 32.16 -10.97
C ASP A 8 -16.46 30.66 -10.72
N ASN A 9 -17.72 30.21 -10.64
CA ASN A 9 -18.07 28.80 -10.53
C ASN A 9 -17.67 28.12 -11.84
N ILE A 10 -16.42 27.69 -11.93
CA ILE A 10 -15.92 26.99 -13.10
C ILE A 10 -16.67 25.67 -13.26
N THR A 11 -17.25 25.49 -14.45
CA THR A 11 -17.97 24.26 -14.79
C THR A 11 -16.98 23.12 -15.04
N LYS A 12 -17.45 21.87 -14.99
CA LYS A 12 -16.64 20.69 -15.37
C LYS A 12 -16.00 20.86 -16.75
N ASP A 13 -16.76 21.31 -17.74
CA ASP A 13 -16.29 21.37 -19.13
C ASP A 13 -15.20 22.44 -19.29
N GLU A 14 -15.38 23.61 -18.67
CA GLU A 14 -14.35 24.66 -18.63
C GLU A 14 -13.10 24.22 -17.87
N TRP A 15 -13.27 23.44 -16.80
CA TRP A 15 -12.15 22.89 -16.02
C TRP A 15 -11.34 21.88 -16.83
N VAL A 16 -12.01 20.95 -17.52
CA VAL A 16 -11.35 19.96 -18.39
C VAL A 16 -10.66 20.66 -19.55
N ALA A 17 -11.29 21.65 -20.19
CA ALA A 17 -10.67 22.43 -21.26
C ALA A 17 -9.39 23.14 -20.78
N LYS A 18 -9.41 23.75 -19.59
CA LYS A 18 -8.20 24.37 -18.99
C LYS A 18 -7.12 23.34 -18.65
N LEU A 19 -7.50 22.14 -18.23
CA LEU A 19 -6.54 21.06 -18.00
C LEU A 19 -5.87 20.65 -19.31
N GLU A 20 -6.66 20.40 -20.36
CA GLU A 20 -6.16 19.99 -21.68
C GLU A 20 -5.26 21.06 -22.34
N GLU A 21 -5.64 22.34 -22.21
CA GLU A 21 -4.86 23.47 -22.73
C GLU A 21 -3.49 23.62 -22.04
N ASN A 22 -3.41 23.27 -20.75
CA ASN A 22 -2.17 23.37 -19.96
C ASN A 22 -1.42 22.03 -19.81
N SER A 23 -2.00 20.91 -20.23
CA SER A 23 -1.41 19.58 -20.02
C SER A 23 -0.48 19.17 -21.16
N TYR A 24 0.72 19.75 -21.20
CA TYR A 24 1.84 19.15 -21.95
C TYR A 24 2.51 18.07 -21.12
N THR A 25 1.83 16.94 -20.91
CA THR A 25 2.50 15.78 -20.34
C THR A 25 3.21 15.03 -21.46
N GLN A 26 4.54 15.03 -21.43
CA GLN A 26 5.33 14.29 -22.42
C GLN A 26 5.09 12.79 -22.23
N ARG A 27 4.87 12.06 -23.34
CA ARG A 27 4.74 10.60 -23.32
C ARG A 27 5.90 9.92 -22.58
N VAL A 28 7.11 10.48 -22.70
CA VAL A 28 8.31 10.01 -21.98
C VAL A 28 8.10 10.07 -20.45
N SER A 29 7.55 11.17 -19.93
CA SER A 29 7.27 11.32 -18.49
C SER A 29 6.23 10.31 -18.01
N MET A 30 5.19 10.03 -18.81
CA MET A 30 4.20 9.00 -18.50
C MET A 30 4.82 7.60 -18.48
N ASN A 31 5.64 7.28 -19.47
CA ASN A 31 6.30 5.98 -19.54
C ASN A 31 7.27 5.80 -18.36
N ASN A 32 8.01 6.84 -17.96
CA ASN A 32 8.86 6.82 -16.77
C ASN A 32 8.06 6.60 -15.49
N LEU A 33 6.86 7.19 -15.41
CA LEU A 33 5.96 7.01 -14.26
C LEU A 33 5.44 5.56 -14.17
N ILE A 34 5.05 4.98 -15.30
CA ILE A 34 4.61 3.58 -15.39
C ILE A 34 5.76 2.65 -15.06
N MET A 35 6.94 2.86 -15.65
CA MET A 35 8.13 2.05 -15.37
C MET A 35 8.50 2.11 -13.88
N ASN A 36 8.49 3.31 -13.28
CA ASN A 36 8.69 3.47 -11.84
C ASN A 36 7.69 2.65 -11.02
N TYR A 37 6.41 2.68 -11.37
CA TYR A 37 5.40 1.89 -10.68
C TYR A 37 5.67 0.39 -10.78
N LEU A 38 5.92 -0.12 -12.00
CA LEU A 38 6.17 -1.55 -12.23
C LEU A 38 7.39 -2.05 -11.44
N VAL A 39 8.48 -1.28 -11.45
CA VAL A 39 9.71 -1.63 -10.73
C VAL A 39 9.54 -1.52 -9.21
N THR A 40 8.90 -0.46 -8.72
CA THR A 40 8.72 -0.24 -7.28
C THR A 40 7.80 -1.30 -6.68
N GLU A 41 6.71 -1.65 -7.36
CA GLU A 41 5.80 -2.71 -6.92
C GLU A 41 6.37 -4.12 -7.14
N GLY A 42 7.38 -4.30 -8.01
CA GLY A 42 7.97 -5.61 -8.30
C GLY A 42 7.19 -6.40 -9.36
N PHE A 43 6.60 -5.75 -10.35
CA PHE A 43 5.99 -6.38 -11.51
C PHE A 43 7.02 -6.61 -12.63
N LYS A 44 7.95 -7.55 -12.41
CA LYS A 44 9.10 -7.81 -13.31
C LYS A 44 8.68 -8.09 -14.75
N GLU A 45 7.81 -9.08 -14.98
CA GLU A 45 7.38 -9.44 -16.35
C GLU A 45 6.72 -8.27 -17.10
N ALA A 46 5.93 -7.47 -16.37
CA ALA A 46 5.31 -6.28 -16.94
C ALA A 46 6.34 -5.20 -17.24
N ALA A 47 7.34 -5.00 -16.36
CA ALA A 47 8.43 -4.06 -16.59
C ALA A 47 9.28 -4.45 -17.81
N GLU A 48 9.61 -5.74 -17.97
CA GLU A 48 10.37 -6.24 -19.13
C GLU A 48 9.62 -6.03 -20.45
N LYS A 49 8.34 -6.40 -20.50
CA LYS A 49 7.50 -6.17 -21.68
C LYS A 49 7.33 -4.68 -21.97
N PHE A 50 7.11 -3.88 -20.92
CA PHE A 50 6.97 -2.44 -21.03
C PHE A 50 8.26 -1.78 -21.52
N GLN A 51 9.44 -2.24 -21.09
CA GLN A 51 10.73 -1.78 -21.60
C GLN A 51 10.87 -2.06 -23.10
N GLN A 52 10.52 -3.26 -23.56
CA GLN A 52 10.59 -3.64 -24.98
C GLN A 52 9.70 -2.77 -25.86
N GLU A 53 8.49 -2.43 -25.39
CA GLU A 53 7.54 -1.63 -26.17
C GLU A 53 7.80 -0.13 -26.09
N SER A 54 8.14 0.38 -24.91
CA SER A 54 8.27 1.83 -24.66
C SER A 54 9.69 2.37 -24.88
N GLY A 55 10.70 1.50 -24.89
CA GLY A 55 12.12 1.86 -24.91
C GLY A 55 12.64 2.50 -23.63
N VAL A 56 11.82 2.59 -22.57
CA VAL A 56 12.23 3.18 -21.28
C VAL A 56 13.04 2.17 -20.49
N GLU A 57 14.24 2.56 -20.08
CA GLU A 57 15.08 1.74 -19.21
C GLU A 57 14.66 1.87 -17.73
N PRO A 58 14.63 0.76 -16.99
CA PRO A 58 14.36 0.78 -15.56
C PRO A 58 15.53 1.42 -14.80
N THR A 59 15.23 2.12 -13.70
CA THR A 59 16.25 2.77 -12.86
C THR A 59 17.07 1.79 -12.02
N VAL A 60 16.66 0.52 -11.99
CA VAL A 60 17.32 -0.58 -11.27
C VAL A 60 17.37 -1.79 -12.16
N ASP A 61 18.32 -2.68 -11.91
CA ASP A 61 18.36 -3.98 -12.58
C ASP A 61 17.10 -4.80 -12.22
N LEU A 62 16.40 -5.29 -13.25
CA LEU A 62 15.19 -6.10 -13.08
C LEU A 62 15.48 -7.45 -12.42
N SER A 63 16.72 -7.93 -12.47
CA SER A 63 17.14 -9.15 -11.76
C SER A 63 17.04 -9.00 -10.23
N SER A 64 17.27 -7.79 -9.71
CA SER A 64 17.12 -7.49 -8.28
C SER A 64 15.68 -7.56 -7.77
N LEU A 65 14.70 -7.69 -8.66
CA LEU A 65 13.28 -7.81 -8.31
C LEU A 65 12.90 -9.23 -7.87
N ASP A 66 13.68 -10.25 -8.24
CA ASP A 66 13.32 -11.66 -8.03
C ASP A 66 13.10 -11.99 -6.54
N ASP A 67 13.98 -11.49 -5.68
CA ASP A 67 13.88 -11.70 -4.23
C ASP A 67 12.65 -11.01 -3.63
N ARG A 68 12.38 -9.76 -4.03
CA ARG A 68 11.18 -9.03 -3.58
C ARG A 68 9.89 -9.68 -4.07
N ILE A 69 9.89 -10.23 -5.28
CA ILE A 69 8.76 -10.98 -5.83
C ILE A 69 8.49 -12.22 -5.00
N ARG A 70 9.53 -13.01 -4.69
CA ARG A 70 9.41 -14.22 -3.85
C ARG A 70 8.83 -13.91 -2.47
N ILE A 71 9.33 -12.86 -1.81
CA ILE A 71 8.81 -12.43 -0.50
C ILE A 71 7.33 -12.04 -0.61
N ARG A 72 6.97 -11.22 -1.60
CA ARG A 72 5.58 -10.79 -1.80
C ARG A 72 4.65 -11.97 -2.10
N GLU A 73 5.07 -12.90 -2.95
CA GLU A 73 4.32 -14.11 -3.27
C GLU A 73 4.14 -15.01 -2.05
N ALA A 74 5.16 -15.16 -1.22
CA ALA A 74 5.05 -15.90 0.03
C ALA A 74 3.97 -15.29 0.94
N ILE A 75 3.96 -13.96 1.11
CA ILE A 75 2.93 -13.26 1.89
C ILE A 75 1.53 -13.42 1.29
N GLN A 76 1.38 -13.19 -0.02
CA GLN A 76 0.08 -13.27 -0.69
C GLN A 76 -0.54 -14.66 -0.61
N ASN A 77 0.30 -15.71 -0.62
CA ASN A 77 -0.13 -17.10 -0.48
C ASN A 77 -0.28 -17.55 0.99
N GLY A 78 -0.07 -16.68 1.97
CA GLY A 78 -0.16 -17.02 3.40
C GLY A 78 1.03 -17.81 3.94
N ARG A 79 2.13 -17.91 3.19
CA ARG A 79 3.39 -18.55 3.62
C ARG A 79 4.26 -17.54 4.38
N ILE A 80 3.74 -17.06 5.50
CA ILE A 80 4.34 -15.91 6.21
C ILE A 80 5.70 -16.25 6.81
N GLN A 81 5.86 -17.45 7.37
CA GLN A 81 7.15 -17.88 7.92
C GLN A 81 8.25 -17.92 6.85
N GLU A 82 7.94 -18.46 5.66
CA GLU A 82 8.86 -18.45 4.52
C GLU A 82 9.23 -17.01 4.13
N ALA A 83 8.26 -16.08 4.10
CA ALA A 83 8.54 -14.68 3.84
C ALA A 83 9.47 -14.06 4.90
N THR A 84 9.23 -14.33 6.18
CA THR A 84 10.07 -13.85 7.29
C THR A 84 11.49 -14.40 7.20
N ASP A 85 11.65 -15.69 6.91
CA ASP A 85 12.96 -16.33 6.79
C ASP A 85 13.74 -15.76 5.59
N LEU A 86 13.07 -15.56 4.44
CA LEU A 86 13.66 -14.92 3.26
C LEU A 86 14.13 -13.49 3.57
N VAL A 87 13.32 -12.70 4.28
CA VAL A 87 13.70 -11.34 4.69
C VAL A 87 14.92 -11.37 5.60
N ASN A 88 14.95 -12.23 6.61
CA ASN A 88 16.09 -12.34 7.52
C ASN A 88 17.36 -12.83 6.82
N GLN A 89 17.23 -13.65 5.77
CA GLN A 89 18.35 -14.11 4.97
C GLN A 89 18.94 -12.99 4.08
N LEU A 90 18.06 -12.18 3.47
CA LEU A 90 18.45 -11.15 2.50
C LEU A 90 18.80 -9.82 3.17
N HIS A 91 18.10 -9.49 4.25
CA HIS A 91 18.17 -8.22 4.98
C HIS A 91 18.12 -8.48 6.51
N PRO A 92 19.20 -9.03 7.10
CA PRO A 92 19.20 -9.51 8.49
C PRO A 92 18.78 -8.48 9.53
N GLU A 93 19.10 -7.20 9.32
CA GLU A 93 18.83 -6.13 10.28
C GLU A 93 17.45 -5.45 10.06
N LEU A 94 16.69 -5.85 9.03
CA LEU A 94 15.45 -5.13 8.67
C LEU A 94 14.40 -5.23 9.77
N LEU A 95 14.12 -6.45 10.23
CA LEU A 95 13.08 -6.72 11.21
C LEU A 95 13.52 -6.34 12.63
N ASP A 96 14.82 -6.38 12.92
CA ASP A 96 15.39 -5.92 14.19
C ASP A 96 15.26 -4.40 14.34
N ASN A 97 15.39 -3.65 13.24
CA ASN A 97 15.27 -2.19 13.24
C ASN A 97 13.81 -1.69 13.16
N ASP A 98 12.87 -2.54 12.76
CA ASP A 98 11.44 -2.19 12.63
C ASP A 98 10.55 -3.20 13.37
N ARG A 99 10.45 -3.00 14.68
CA ARG A 99 9.61 -3.80 15.60
C ARG A 99 8.14 -3.87 15.15
N TYR A 100 7.59 -2.82 14.56
CA TYR A 100 6.20 -2.79 14.14
C TYR A 100 5.98 -3.66 12.90
N LEU A 101 6.89 -3.59 11.93
CA LEU A 101 6.84 -4.46 10.75
C LEU A 101 7.00 -5.94 11.14
N TYR A 102 7.92 -6.23 12.07
CA TYR A 102 8.05 -7.58 12.62
C TYR A 102 6.75 -8.05 13.26
N PHE A 103 6.13 -7.22 14.11
CA PHE A 103 4.85 -7.52 14.74
C PHE A 103 3.75 -7.78 13.70
N HIS A 104 3.60 -6.93 12.69
CA HIS A 104 2.60 -7.14 11.63
C HIS A 104 2.79 -8.47 10.88
N LEU A 105 4.03 -8.90 10.64
CA LEU A 105 4.31 -10.22 10.06
C LEU A 105 3.90 -11.36 11.00
N GLN A 106 4.21 -11.25 12.30
CA GLN A 106 3.79 -12.26 13.28
C GLN A 106 2.27 -12.30 13.44
N GLN A 107 1.61 -11.14 13.48
CA GLN A 107 0.15 -11.03 13.50
C GLN A 107 -0.47 -11.67 12.26
N LEU A 108 0.10 -11.42 11.08
CA LEU A 108 -0.38 -12.03 9.84
C LEU A 108 -0.22 -13.56 9.87
N HIS A 109 0.88 -14.08 10.41
CA HIS A 109 1.05 -15.52 10.62
C HIS A 109 -0.02 -16.09 11.56
N LEU A 110 -0.31 -15.41 12.67
CA LEU A 110 -1.38 -15.80 13.59
C LEU A 110 -2.73 -15.84 12.86
N ILE A 111 -3.05 -14.84 12.03
CA ILE A 111 -4.26 -14.82 11.20
C ILE A 111 -4.30 -16.02 10.24
N GLU A 112 -3.18 -16.45 9.67
CA GLU A 112 -3.12 -17.65 8.83
C GLU A 112 -3.40 -18.94 9.60
N LEU A 113 -2.88 -19.07 10.82
CA LEU A 113 -3.18 -20.21 11.70
C LEU A 113 -4.68 -20.27 12.03
N ILE A 114 -5.28 -19.12 12.34
CA ILE A 114 -6.73 -19.00 12.57
C ILE A 114 -7.51 -19.39 11.31
N ARG A 115 -7.13 -18.86 10.14
CA ARG A 115 -7.79 -19.15 8.86
C ARG A 115 -7.75 -20.64 8.50
N THR A 116 -6.68 -21.34 8.87
CA THR A 116 -6.52 -22.78 8.61
C THR A 116 -7.12 -23.67 9.70
N GLY A 117 -7.74 -23.09 10.74
CA GLY A 117 -8.39 -23.83 11.83
C GLY A 117 -7.42 -24.41 12.86
N LYS A 118 -6.15 -24.02 12.84
CA LYS A 118 -5.10 -24.49 13.75
C LYS A 118 -5.11 -23.69 15.06
N ILE A 119 -6.20 -23.81 15.82
CA ILE A 119 -6.45 -22.97 17.02
C ILE A 119 -5.39 -23.19 18.11
N GLU A 120 -5.00 -24.44 18.37
CA GLU A 120 -3.98 -24.75 19.38
C GLU A 120 -2.61 -24.13 19.02
N GLU A 121 -2.19 -24.27 17.75
CA GLU A 121 -0.95 -23.66 17.26
C GLU A 121 -1.03 -22.13 17.33
N ALA A 122 -2.17 -21.53 16.98
CA ALA A 122 -2.42 -20.09 17.06
C ALA A 122 -2.29 -19.56 18.50
N LEU A 123 -2.90 -20.25 19.46
CA LEU A 123 -2.84 -19.87 20.88
C LEU A 123 -1.42 -19.98 21.44
N GLN A 124 -0.74 -21.08 21.16
CA GLN A 124 0.65 -21.29 21.58
C GLN A 124 1.57 -20.21 20.99
N PHE A 125 1.42 -19.94 19.70
CA PHE A 125 2.20 -18.91 19.02
C PHE A 125 1.97 -17.50 19.61
N ALA A 126 0.72 -17.13 19.88
CA ALA A 126 0.41 -15.84 20.49
C ALA A 126 1.02 -15.69 21.88
N GLN A 127 1.00 -16.76 22.69
CA GLN A 127 1.62 -16.77 24.02
C GLN A 127 3.14 -16.64 23.96
N ASP A 128 3.79 -17.37 23.05
CA ASP A 128 5.25 -17.43 22.98
C ASP A 128 5.89 -16.21 22.31
N ARG A 129 5.21 -15.59 21.33
CA ARG A 129 5.82 -14.58 20.43
C ARG A 129 5.22 -13.19 20.54
N LEU A 130 3.97 -13.05 21.01
CA LEU A 130 3.24 -11.78 20.95
C LEU A 130 2.89 -11.21 22.33
N SER A 131 3.06 -11.99 23.40
CA SER A 131 2.77 -11.56 24.78
C SER A 131 3.59 -10.34 25.21
N GLU A 132 4.93 -10.41 25.11
CA GLU A 132 5.82 -9.30 25.49
C GLU A 132 5.63 -8.04 24.62
N ALA A 133 5.25 -8.22 23.35
CA ALA A 133 5.02 -7.12 22.42
C ALA A 133 3.78 -6.30 22.81
N GLY A 134 2.70 -6.96 23.26
CA GLY A 134 1.48 -6.29 23.72
C GLY A 134 1.63 -5.60 25.08
N GLU A 135 2.50 -6.08 25.95
CA GLU A 135 2.76 -5.43 27.26
C GLU A 135 3.47 -4.08 27.13
N SER A 136 4.22 -3.90 26.04
CA SER A 136 5.07 -2.73 25.85
C SER A 136 4.41 -1.58 25.07
N ASP A 137 3.27 -1.83 24.43
CA ASP A 137 2.62 -0.89 23.50
C ASP A 137 1.11 -1.13 23.39
N ASP A 138 0.33 -0.14 23.82
CA ASP A 138 -1.15 -0.20 23.83
C ASP A 138 -1.75 -0.39 22.42
N VAL A 139 -1.09 0.12 21.37
CA VAL A 139 -1.58 -0.02 19.99
C VAL A 139 -1.44 -1.46 19.52
N ILE A 140 -0.28 -2.07 19.79
CA ILE A 140 0.01 -3.48 19.50
C ILE A 140 -0.95 -4.39 20.26
N LEU A 141 -1.20 -4.07 21.54
CA LEU A 141 -2.16 -4.81 22.36
C LEU A 141 -3.57 -4.79 21.74
N CYS A 142 -4.07 -3.62 21.35
CA CYS A 142 -5.38 -3.50 20.70
C CYS A 142 -5.47 -4.34 19.42
N GLU A 143 -4.43 -4.35 18.58
CA GLU A 143 -4.41 -5.17 17.36
C GLU A 143 -4.34 -6.67 17.66
N LEU A 144 -3.58 -7.06 18.68
CA LEU A 144 -3.49 -8.45 19.14
C LEU A 144 -4.85 -8.94 19.68
N GLU A 145 -5.51 -8.15 20.53
CA GLU A 145 -6.84 -8.46 21.07
C GLU A 145 -7.87 -8.67 19.96
N ARG A 146 -7.89 -7.78 18.94
CA ARG A 146 -8.77 -7.95 17.77
C ARG A 146 -8.49 -9.24 17.01
N THR A 147 -7.22 -9.62 16.89
CA THR A 147 -6.81 -10.84 16.20
C THR A 147 -7.21 -12.08 16.99
N LEU A 148 -6.97 -12.09 18.30
CA LEU A 148 -7.35 -13.19 19.19
C LEU A 148 -8.86 -13.31 19.34
N ALA A 149 -9.61 -12.21 19.25
CA ALA A 149 -11.07 -12.25 19.27
C ALA A 149 -11.65 -13.12 18.13
N LEU A 150 -10.94 -13.28 17.01
CA LEU A 150 -11.34 -14.20 15.93
C LEU A 150 -11.47 -15.64 16.41
N LEU A 151 -10.69 -16.06 17.40
CA LEU A 151 -10.73 -17.41 17.99
C LEU A 151 -12.01 -17.67 18.79
N ALA A 152 -12.70 -16.62 19.24
CA ALA A 152 -13.94 -16.74 20.00
C ALA A 152 -15.17 -17.04 19.12
N PHE A 153 -15.02 -17.03 17.79
CA PHE A 153 -16.10 -17.28 16.84
C PHE A 153 -15.88 -18.62 16.12
N ASP A 154 -16.93 -19.46 16.07
CA ASP A 154 -16.91 -20.71 15.31
C ASP A 154 -16.65 -20.47 13.80
N GLU A 155 -17.13 -19.34 13.28
CA GLU A 155 -16.88 -18.89 11.91
C GLU A 155 -16.19 -17.51 11.92
N PRO A 156 -14.85 -17.46 11.91
CA PRO A 156 -14.09 -16.20 11.99
C PRO A 156 -14.46 -15.16 10.92
N HIS A 157 -14.91 -15.61 9.74
CA HIS A 157 -15.35 -14.75 8.63
C HIS A 157 -16.65 -13.99 8.90
N LYS A 158 -17.46 -14.44 9.87
CA LYS A 158 -18.70 -13.75 10.29
C LYS A 158 -18.48 -12.83 11.48
N SER A 159 -17.25 -12.77 12.00
CA SER A 159 -16.92 -11.93 13.13
C SER A 159 -16.90 -10.43 12.74
N PRO A 160 -17.03 -9.52 13.72
CA PRO A 160 -16.80 -8.09 13.50
C PRO A 160 -15.40 -7.74 12.99
N TYR A 161 -14.45 -8.67 13.11
CA TYR A 161 -13.04 -8.51 12.72
C TYR A 161 -12.69 -9.30 11.45
N SER A 162 -13.69 -9.67 10.64
CA SER A 162 -13.49 -10.38 9.38
C SER A 162 -12.62 -9.60 8.38
N ASP A 163 -12.49 -8.27 8.56
CA ASP A 163 -11.57 -7.39 7.82
C ASP A 163 -10.13 -7.89 7.85
N LEU A 164 -9.68 -8.44 8.98
CA LEU A 164 -8.33 -9.03 9.14
C LEU A 164 -8.12 -10.27 8.26
N LEU A 165 -9.20 -10.97 7.91
CA LEU A 165 -9.15 -12.17 7.08
C LEU A 165 -9.21 -11.87 5.58
N HIS A 166 -9.45 -10.63 5.17
CA HIS A 166 -9.51 -10.27 3.75
C HIS A 166 -8.12 -10.28 3.09
N PRO A 167 -8.04 -10.59 1.78
CA PRO A 167 -6.79 -10.51 1.03
C PRO A 167 -6.13 -9.13 1.06
N THR A 168 -6.91 -8.07 1.24
CA THR A 168 -6.44 -6.69 1.37
C THR A 168 -5.49 -6.50 2.54
N HIS A 169 -5.68 -7.24 3.64
CA HIS A 169 -4.79 -7.17 4.80
C HIS A 169 -3.39 -7.74 4.46
N ARG A 170 -3.32 -8.91 3.79
CA ARG A 170 -2.05 -9.45 3.27
C ARG A 170 -1.36 -8.48 2.32
N GLN A 171 -2.13 -7.85 1.42
CA GLN A 171 -1.59 -6.89 0.46
C GLN A 171 -0.99 -5.67 1.18
N LYS A 172 -1.65 -5.16 2.21
CA LYS A 172 -1.14 -4.04 3.03
C LYS A 172 0.22 -4.38 3.64
N ILE A 173 0.33 -5.52 4.32
CA ILE A 173 1.59 -5.93 4.96
C ILE A 173 2.69 -6.21 3.93
N ALA A 174 2.35 -6.82 2.80
CA ALA A 174 3.30 -7.00 1.70
C ALA A 174 3.84 -5.66 1.16
N SER A 175 2.98 -4.64 1.03
CA SER A 175 3.38 -3.30 0.62
C SER A 175 4.24 -2.60 1.68
N GLU A 176 3.92 -2.73 2.97
CA GLU A 176 4.72 -2.20 4.08
C GLU A 176 6.13 -2.81 4.08
N LEU A 177 6.22 -4.14 3.97
CA LEU A 177 7.50 -4.84 3.89
C LEU A 177 8.30 -4.45 2.65
N ASN A 178 7.66 -4.36 1.48
CA ASN A 178 8.34 -3.92 0.25
C ASN A 178 8.91 -2.51 0.39
N ALA A 179 8.16 -1.58 0.99
CA ALA A 179 8.64 -0.22 1.23
C ALA A 179 9.84 -0.20 2.20
N ALA A 180 9.83 -1.06 3.22
CA ALA A 180 10.93 -1.20 4.17
C ALA A 180 12.20 -1.77 3.51
N ILE A 181 12.08 -2.81 2.67
CA ILE A 181 13.18 -3.37 1.88
C ILE A 181 13.78 -2.29 0.97
N LEU A 182 12.94 -1.58 0.20
CA LEU A 182 13.40 -0.50 -0.67
C LEU A 182 14.12 0.63 0.07
N LYS A 183 13.66 0.94 1.29
CA LYS A 183 14.31 1.94 2.16
C LYS A 183 15.69 1.46 2.61
N MET A 184 15.82 0.20 2.98
CA MET A 184 17.09 -0.40 3.40
C MET A 184 18.09 -0.52 2.24
N GLU A 185 17.60 -0.79 1.02
CA GLU A 185 18.42 -0.78 -0.20
C GLU A 185 18.78 0.64 -0.69
N HIS A 186 18.47 1.68 0.10
CA HIS A 186 18.71 3.09 -0.23
C HIS A 186 18.11 3.52 -1.58
N LYS A 187 16.97 2.93 -1.98
CA LYS A 187 16.29 3.34 -3.21
C LYS A 187 15.60 4.68 -2.98
N GLU A 188 15.74 5.60 -3.94
CA GLU A 188 15.17 6.96 -3.88
C GLU A 188 13.63 6.98 -3.76
N SER A 189 12.94 5.90 -4.13
CA SER A 189 11.48 5.83 -4.11
C SER A 189 11.02 4.54 -3.44
N THR A 190 10.61 4.64 -2.18
CA THR A 190 10.01 3.56 -1.38
C THR A 190 8.54 3.34 -1.69
N SER A 191 7.92 4.28 -2.41
CA SER A 191 6.55 4.21 -2.91
C SER A 191 6.51 4.64 -4.38
N PRO A 192 5.62 4.06 -5.20
CA PRO A 192 5.48 4.48 -6.58
C PRO A 192 5.11 5.95 -6.68
N ARG A 193 5.76 6.69 -7.58
CA ARG A 193 5.45 8.11 -7.82
C ARG A 193 3.99 8.31 -8.23
N LEU A 194 3.40 7.33 -8.93
CA LEU A 194 1.98 7.33 -9.29
C LEU A 194 1.07 7.38 -8.05
N ASN A 195 1.37 6.57 -7.02
CA ASN A 195 0.60 6.58 -5.77
C ASN A 195 0.70 7.93 -5.07
N ASN A 196 1.87 8.58 -5.13
CA ASN A 196 2.06 9.92 -4.55
C ASN A 196 1.26 10.99 -5.31
N LEU A 197 1.19 10.91 -6.65
CA LEU A 197 0.34 11.79 -7.45
C LEU A 197 -1.14 11.63 -7.09
N LEU A 198 -1.63 10.39 -6.97
CA LEU A 198 -3.02 10.11 -6.58
C LEU A 198 -3.33 10.66 -5.17
N LYS A 199 -2.42 10.47 -4.21
CA LYS A 199 -2.55 11.04 -2.86
C LYS A 199 -2.55 12.57 -2.90
N MET A 200 -1.73 13.19 -3.73
CA MET A 200 -1.72 14.66 -3.88
C MET A 200 -3.01 15.19 -4.48
N ILE A 201 -3.64 14.47 -5.42
CA ILE A 201 -4.96 14.82 -5.94
C ILE A 201 -5.98 14.80 -4.80
N LEU A 202 -6.05 13.70 -4.04
CA LEU A 202 -6.99 13.58 -2.92
C LEU A 202 -6.76 14.66 -1.86
N TRP A 203 -5.51 14.92 -1.50
CA TRP A 203 -5.14 15.96 -0.54
C TRP A 203 -5.51 17.36 -1.04
N ALA A 204 -5.24 17.69 -2.30
CA ALA A 204 -5.60 18.99 -2.87
C ALA A 204 -7.12 19.22 -2.86
N GLN A 205 -7.90 18.18 -3.16
CA GLN A 205 -9.36 18.23 -3.06
C GLN A 205 -9.83 18.45 -1.62
N ASP A 206 -9.28 17.73 -0.65
CA ASP A 206 -9.60 17.90 0.78
C ASP A 206 -9.29 19.33 1.27
N GLU A 207 -8.15 19.91 0.85
CA GLU A 207 -7.80 21.30 1.19
C GLU A 207 -8.75 22.34 0.56
N LEU A 208 -9.21 22.11 -0.67
CA LEU A 208 -10.21 22.96 -1.32
C LEU A 208 -11.57 22.87 -0.62
N GLU A 209 -11.96 21.68 -0.18
CA GLU A 209 -13.19 21.44 0.60
C GLU A 209 -13.15 22.14 1.97
N LYS A 210 -12.04 22.05 2.70
CA LYS A 210 -11.84 22.78 3.96
C LYS A 210 -12.00 24.29 3.79
N LYS A 211 -11.53 24.82 2.65
CA LYS A 211 -11.66 26.25 2.29
C LYS A 211 -13.00 26.61 1.66
N LYS A 212 -13.92 25.64 1.51
CA LYS A 212 -15.26 25.82 0.92
C LYS A 212 -15.22 26.41 -0.49
N VAL A 213 -14.18 26.09 -1.26
CA VAL A 213 -14.07 26.49 -2.67
C VAL A 213 -14.99 25.59 -3.49
N LYS A 214 -15.73 26.17 -4.44
CA LYS A 214 -16.51 25.40 -5.42
C LYS A 214 -15.62 25.03 -6.59
N TYR A 215 -15.43 23.73 -6.82
CA TYR A 215 -14.60 23.21 -7.92
C TYR A 215 -15.13 21.85 -8.40
N PRO A 216 -14.89 21.48 -9.67
CA PRO A 216 -15.20 20.14 -10.16
C PRO A 216 -14.34 19.08 -9.47
N LYS A 217 -14.96 18.09 -8.86
CA LYS A 217 -14.29 17.07 -8.04
C LYS A 217 -14.11 15.77 -8.84
N MET A 218 -12.90 15.23 -8.81
CA MET A 218 -12.63 13.86 -9.25
C MET A 218 -13.20 12.88 -8.21
N THR A 219 -14.25 12.16 -8.59
CA THR A 219 -14.98 11.21 -7.74
C THR A 219 -14.51 9.77 -7.92
N ASP A 220 -13.94 9.45 -9.08
CA ASP A 220 -13.33 8.15 -9.36
C ASP A 220 -11.95 8.34 -9.99
N LEU A 221 -10.91 7.91 -9.28
CA LEU A 221 -9.52 7.96 -9.73
C LEU A 221 -9.24 6.94 -10.84
N GLY A 222 -9.95 5.81 -10.88
CA GLY A 222 -9.72 4.73 -11.83
C GLY A 222 -10.23 5.04 -13.23
N SER A 223 -11.40 5.69 -13.31
CA SER A 223 -11.97 6.18 -14.57
C SER A 223 -11.64 7.65 -14.87
N ALA A 224 -10.93 8.33 -13.97
CA ALA A 224 -10.70 9.76 -14.00
C ALA A 224 -12.00 10.59 -14.11
N THR A 225 -13.09 10.10 -13.50
CA THR A 225 -14.40 10.77 -13.57
C THR A 225 -14.40 12.02 -12.70
N ILE A 226 -14.70 13.16 -13.33
CA ILE A 226 -14.89 14.46 -12.68
C ILE A 226 -16.38 14.82 -12.69
N GLU A 227 -16.90 15.25 -11.55
CA GLU A 227 -18.26 15.75 -11.35
C GLU A 227 -18.27 17.26 -11.11
N ASN A 228 -19.39 17.90 -11.42
CA ASN A 228 -19.56 19.34 -11.19
C ASN A 228 -19.46 19.70 -9.69
N PRO A 229 -19.10 20.96 -9.36
CA PRO A 229 -19.09 21.43 -7.98
C PRO A 229 -20.44 21.19 -7.31
N LYS A 230 -20.45 20.61 -6.11
CA LYS A 230 -21.64 20.51 -5.26
C LYS A 230 -21.93 21.84 -4.57
#